data_AF-A0A840UAC2-F1
#
_entry.id   AF-A0A840UAC2-F1
#
_cell.length_a   1.000
_cell.length_b   1.000
_cell.length_c   1.000
_cell.angle_alpha   90.00
_cell.angle_beta   90.00
_cell.angle_gamma   90.00
#
_symmetry.space_group_name_H-M   'P 1'
#
loop_
_entity.id
_entity.type
_entity.pdbx_description
1 polymer ?
#
loop_
_entity_poly.entity_id
_entity_poly.type
_entity_poly.pdbx_seq_one_letter_code
_entity_poly.pdbx_strand_id
1 'polypeptide(L)'
;MTQNNYYTAILAERSAVPTLLCGHCHSILSRARIFRNEGDQHQDIECQVIGLCSADDCRAVNCCDEAMEKLENPEQLLDIAS
;
A
#
# COMPACT_ATOMS: atom_id res chain seq x y z
N MET A 1 18.52 -7.72 9.91
CA MET A 1 17.18 -8.23 9.58
C MET A 1 16.18 -7.26 10.18
N THR A 2 15.72 -6.28 9.42
CA THR A 2 14.60 -5.43 9.82
C THR A 2 13.35 -6.31 9.78
N GLN A 3 12.74 -6.55 10.95
CA GLN A 3 11.42 -7.17 11.04
C GLN A 3 10.40 -6.19 10.47
N ASN A 4 10.28 -6.12 9.14
CA ASN A 4 9.18 -5.41 8.52
C ASN A 4 7.93 -6.28 8.75
N ASN A 5 7.01 -5.78 9.56
CA ASN A 5 5.71 -6.43 9.72
C ASN A 5 4.90 -6.15 8.44
N TYR A 6 4.63 -7.21 7.69
CA TYR A 6 3.83 -7.18 6.48
C TYR A 6 2.35 -7.35 6.82
N TYR A 7 1.50 -6.51 6.22
CA TYR A 7 0.05 -6.56 6.40
C TYR A 7 -0.63 -6.44 5.03
N THR A 8 -1.93 -6.75 4.97
CA THR A 8 -2.74 -6.52 3.76
C THR A 8 -3.40 -5.16 3.84
N ALA A 9 -3.25 -4.33 2.80
CA ALA A 9 -3.92 -3.04 2.71
C ALA A 9 -5.45 -3.23 2.59
N ILE A 10 -6.21 -2.28 3.13
CA ILE A 10 -7.67 -2.32 3.11
C ILE A 10 -8.17 -1.19 2.21
N LEU A 11 -9.10 -1.50 1.31
CA LEU A 11 -9.82 -0.46 0.56
C LEU A 11 -10.86 0.20 1.47
N ALA A 12 -10.78 1.52 1.64
CA ALA A 12 -11.74 2.27 2.44
C ALA A 12 -13.15 2.19 1.81
N GLU A 13 -14.14 1.80 2.61
CA GLU A 13 -15.53 1.77 2.16
C GLU A 13 -16.09 3.18 1.98
N ARG A 14 -16.94 3.37 0.96
CA ARG A 14 -17.72 4.61 0.74
C ARG A 14 -16.88 5.88 0.57
N SER A 15 -15.65 5.77 0.08
CA SER A 15 -14.85 6.93 -0.29
C SER A 15 -15.20 7.42 -1.70
N ALA A 16 -15.30 8.74 -1.88
CA ALA A 16 -15.46 9.36 -3.19
C ALA A 16 -14.22 9.17 -4.09
N VAL A 17 -13.07 8.88 -3.48
CA VAL A 17 -11.79 8.62 -4.17
C VAL A 17 -11.21 7.31 -3.63
N PRO A 18 -10.71 6.40 -4.49
CA PRO A 18 -9.99 5.21 -4.06
C PRO A 18 -8.97 5.54 -2.96
N THR A 19 -9.14 4.98 -1.77
CA THR A 19 -8.30 5.26 -0.61
C THR A 19 -7.90 3.93 0.03
N LEU A 20 -6.60 3.69 0.11
CA LEU A 20 -6.05 2.51 0.77
C LEU A 20 -5.69 2.83 2.22
N LEU A 21 -5.96 1.89 3.11
CA LEU A 21 -5.69 1.97 4.54
C LEU A 21 -4.67 0.91 4.93
N CYS A 22 -3.85 1.23 5.92
CA CYS A 22 -2.90 0.30 6.52
C CYS A 22 -3.65 -0.85 7.20
N GLY A 23 -3.28 -2.09 6.91
CA GLY A 23 -3.84 -3.28 7.54
C GLY A 23 -3.52 -3.43 9.02
N HIS A 24 -2.56 -2.66 9.53
CA HIS A 24 -2.20 -2.66 10.94
C HIS A 24 -2.97 -1.62 11.76
N CYS A 25 -2.88 -0.34 11.36
CA CYS A 25 -3.37 0.78 12.15
C CYS A 25 -4.54 1.53 11.51
N HIS A 26 -5.02 1.08 10.34
CA HIS A 26 -6.10 1.70 9.56
C HIS A 26 -5.86 3.16 9.14
N SER A 27 -4.64 3.68 9.33
CA SER A 27 -4.26 4.99 8.81
C SER A 27 -4.18 4.97 7.29
N ILE A 28 -4.47 6.11 6.66
CA ILE A 28 -4.43 6.25 5.20
C ILE A 28 -3.01 5.98 4.69
N LEU A 29 -2.90 5.13 3.67
CA LEU A 29 -1.67 4.94 2.92
C LEU A 29 -1.55 6.08 1.91
N SER A 30 -0.49 6.87 2.05
CA SER A 30 -0.20 7.96 1.10
C SER A 30 0.10 7.39 -0.27
N ARG A 31 -0.55 7.91 -1.32
CA ARG A 31 -0.29 7.54 -2.72
C ARG A 31 1.20 7.68 -3.09
N ALA A 32 1.89 8.69 -2.54
CA ALA A 32 3.32 8.91 -2.74
C ALA A 32 4.22 7.81 -2.16
N ARG A 33 3.65 6.86 -1.39
CA ARG A 33 4.37 5.71 -0.81
C ARG A 33 3.72 4.39 -1.18
N ILE A 34 2.98 4.36 -2.28
CA ILE A 34 2.42 3.15 -2.90
C ILE A 34 3.11 2.98 -4.25
N PHE A 35 3.76 1.84 -4.46
CA PHE A 35 4.61 1.62 -5.63
C PHE A 35 4.76 0.13 -5.92
N ARG A 36 5.24 -0.19 -7.13
CA ARG A 36 5.50 -1.57 -7.54
C ARG A 36 6.61 -2.18 -6.68
N ASN A 37 6.46 -3.44 -6.28
CA ASN A 37 7.41 -4.18 -5.46
C ASN A 37 8.62 -4.66 -6.27
N GLU A 38 9.33 -3.72 -6.89
CA GLU A 38 10.41 -3.97 -7.83
C GLU A 38 11.59 -3.02 -7.53
N GLY A 39 12.77 -3.32 -8.06
CA GLY A 39 13.95 -2.46 -7.95
C GLY A 39 14.45 -2.27 -6.52
N ASP A 40 14.93 -1.06 -6.22
CA ASP A 40 15.62 -0.75 -4.95
C ASP A 40 14.71 -0.81 -3.70
N GLN A 41 13.40 -0.75 -3.89
CA GLN A 41 12.42 -0.82 -2.80
C GLN A 41 11.74 -2.19 -2.67
N HIS A 42 12.23 -3.19 -3.42
CA HIS A 42 11.73 -4.55 -3.36
C HIS A 42 11.74 -5.11 -1.94
N GLN A 43 10.61 -5.70 -1.56
CA GLN A 43 10.41 -6.47 -0.35
C GLN A 43 10.26 -7.94 -0.77
N ASP A 44 10.90 -8.82 -0.01
CA ASP A 44 10.86 -10.28 -0.20
C ASP A 44 9.51 -10.85 0.25
N ILE A 45 8.44 -10.42 -0.43
CA ILE A 45 7.05 -10.86 -0.26
C ILE A 45 6.42 -11.07 -1.63
N GLU A 46 5.51 -12.04 -1.72
CA GLU A 46 4.70 -12.29 -2.91
C GLU A 46 3.59 -11.24 -3.02
N CYS A 47 3.97 -10.04 -3.48
CA CYS A 47 3.08 -8.91 -3.70
C CYS A 47 3.61 -8.03 -4.83
N GLN A 48 2.74 -7.56 -5.72
CA GLN A 48 3.11 -6.73 -6.87
C GLN A 48 3.18 -5.25 -6.53
N VAL A 49 2.29 -4.77 -5.65
CA VAL A 49 2.22 -3.36 -5.23
C VAL A 49 2.29 -3.29 -3.71
N ILE A 50 3.22 -2.49 -3.19
CA ILE A 50 3.38 -2.28 -1.76
C ILE A 50 3.11 -0.83 -1.36
N GLY A 51 2.60 -0.65 -0.15
CA GLY A 51 2.33 0.63 0.47
C GLY A 51 3.05 0.76 1.82
N LEU A 52 3.85 1.81 1.99
CA LEU A 52 4.52 2.08 3.26
C LEU A 52 3.67 2.99 4.15
N CYS A 53 3.34 2.49 5.35
CA CYS A 53 2.61 3.30 6.32
C CYS A 53 3.47 4.46 6.82
N SER A 54 2.88 5.66 6.84
CA SER A 54 3.53 6.90 7.33
C SER A 54 3.03 7.33 8.70
N ALA A 55 2.14 6.57 9.32
CA ALA A 55 1.73 6.84 10.69
C ALA A 55 2.93 6.66 11.63
N ASP A 56 3.05 7.58 12.57
CA ASP A 56 4.07 7.53 13.62
C ASP A 56 4.04 6.15 14.30
N ASP A 57 5.23 5.60 14.52
CA ASP A 57 5.48 4.27 15.12
C ASP A 57 4.95 3.03 14.38
N CYS A 58 4.14 3.16 13.33
CA CYS A 58 3.61 2.00 12.61
C CYS A 58 4.66 1.34 11.72
N ARG A 59 5.21 2.09 10.74
CA ARG A 59 6.22 1.63 9.76
C ARG A 59 5.87 0.32 9.03
N ALA A 60 4.59 -0.06 9.01
CA ALA A 60 4.11 -1.28 8.36
C ALA A 60 4.32 -1.22 6.85
N VAL A 61 4.70 -2.36 6.27
CA VAL A 61 4.66 -2.60 4.83
C VAL A 61 3.33 -3.26 4.52
N ASN A 62 2.60 -2.74 3.53
CA ASN A 62 1.27 -3.24 3.19
C ASN A 62 1.27 -3.80 1.78
N CYS A 63 0.87 -5.05 1.60
CA CYS A 63 0.55 -5.56 0.28
C CYS A 63 -0.77 -4.97 -0.20
N CYS A 64 -0.78 -4.32 -1.36
CA CYS A 64 -1.94 -3.59 -1.87
C CYS A 64 -2.75 -4.37 -2.90
N ASP A 65 -2.26 -5.52 -3.39
CA ASP A 65 -2.85 -6.29 -4.48
C ASP A 65 -4.35 -6.56 -4.28
N GLU A 66 -4.75 -7.14 -3.16
CA GLU A 66 -6.17 -7.45 -2.85
C GLU A 66 -7.07 -6.21 -2.84
N ALA A 67 -6.54 -5.06 -2.41
CA ALA A 67 -7.30 -3.82 -2.39
C ALA A 67 -7.36 -3.17 -3.77
N MET A 68 -6.32 -3.35 -4.59
CA MET A 68 -6.22 -2.89 -5.96
C MET A 68 -7.13 -3.67 -6.91
N GLU A 69 -7.30 -4.99 -6.71
CA GLU A 69 -8.24 -5.82 -7.48
C GLU A 69 -9.70 -5.35 -7.37
N LYS A 70 -10.04 -4.67 -6.27
CA LYS A 70 -11.40 -4.13 -6.04
C LYS A 70 -11.64 -2.79 -6.72
N LEU A 71 -10.62 -2.20 -7.35
CA LEU A 71 -10.72 -0.92 -8.04
C LEU A 71 -11.02 -1.13 -9.52
N GLU A 72 -11.90 -0.29 -10.07
CA GLU A 72 -12.18 -0.29 -11.51
C GLU A 72 -10.97 0.20 -12.33
N ASN A 73 -10.09 1.02 -11.73
CA ASN A 73 -8.87 1.54 -12.38
C ASN A 73 -7.71 1.70 -11.36
N PRO A 74 -6.96 0.62 -11.06
CA PRO A 74 -5.90 0.63 -10.06
C PRO A 74 -4.67 1.47 -10.45
N GLU A 75 -4.44 1.70 -11.75
CA GLU A 75 -3.34 2.54 -12.24
C GLU A 75 -3.47 3.99 -11.76
N GLN A 76 -4.69 4.47 -11.46
CA GLN A 76 -4.88 5.79 -10.85
C GLN A 76 -4.21 5.89 -9.48
N LEU A 77 -4.02 4.81 -8.73
CA LEU A 77 -3.29 4.89 -7.45
C LEU A 77 -1.78 4.85 -7.65
N LEU A 78 -1.31 4.26 -8.75
CA LEU A 78 0.07 4.22 -9.18
C LEU A 78 0.40 5.46 -10.03
N ASP A 79 0.19 6.67 -9.47
CA ASP A 79 0.75 7.85 -10.12
C ASP A 79 2.26 7.82 -9.91
N ILE A 80 2.94 7.61 -11.03
CA ILE A 80 4.38 7.44 -11.19
C ILE A 80 5.05 8.59 -10.43
N ALA A 81 5.69 8.27 -9.30
CA ALA A 81 6.76 9.11 -8.77
C ALA A 81 7.84 9.17 -9.87
N SER A 82 7.70 10.17 -10.75
CA SER A 82 8.63 10.51 -11.82
C SER A 82 9.67 11.48 -11.28
#